data_AF-A0A527FSN8-F1
#
_entry.id   AF-A0A527FSN8-F1
#
_cell.length_a   1.000
_cell.length_b   1.000
_cell.length_c   1.000
_cell.angle_alpha   90.00
_cell.angle_beta   90.00
_cell.angle_gamma   90.00
#
_symmetry.space_group_name_H-M   'P 1'
#
loop_
_entity.id
_entity.type
_entity.pdbx_description
1 polymer ?
#
loop_
_entity_poly.entity_id
_entity_poly.type
_entity_poly.pdbx_seq_one_letter_code
_entity_poly.pdbx_strand_id
1 'polypeptide(L)' 'YGVGIDLTRRDLQDEAKKAARPWDWSKAFDRSAPCGPLVQAQESGHPQKGRIWLAVNGKIRQDADLAELIWPISDIVS' A
#
# COMPACT_ATOMS: atom_id res chain seq x y z
N TYR A 1 12.32 -5.22 1.91
CA TYR A 1 11.23 -4.29 1.56
C TYR A 1 10.90 -4.40 0.09
N GLY A 2 9.65 -4.17 -0.26
CA GLY A 2 9.23 -3.99 -1.64
C GLY A 2 8.16 -2.90 -1.68
N VAL A 3 7.90 -2.38 -2.87
CA VAL A 3 6.74 -1.52 -3.10
C VAL A 3 5.57 -2.39 -3.56
N GLY A 4 4.41 -2.18 -2.97
CA GLY A 4 3.18 -2.88 -3.31
C GLY A 4 2.06 -1.89 -3.63
N ILE A 5 1.12 -2.32 -4.46
CA ILE A 5 -0.12 -1.56 -4.71
C ILE A 5 -1.27 -2.31 -4.05
N ASP A 6 -1.96 -1.66 -3.13
CA ASP A 6 -3.21 -2.14 -2.54
C ASP A 6 -4.38 -1.78 -3.47
N LEU A 7 -4.62 -2.62 -4.48
CA LEU A 7 -5.72 -2.41 -5.42
C LEU A 7 -7.05 -2.61 -4.70
N THR A 8 -7.95 -1.66 -4.89
CA THR A 8 -9.25 -1.65 -4.22
C THR A 8 -10.36 -1.53 -5.24
N ARG A 9 -11.33 -2.46 -5.24
CA ARG A 9 -12.61 -2.27 -5.94
C ARG A 9 -13.47 -1.35 -5.07
N ARG A 10 -13.41 -0.04 -5.36
CA ARG A 10 -13.94 1.01 -4.47
C ARG A 10 -15.45 0.91 -4.30
N ASP A 11 -16.14 0.62 -5.39
CA ASP A 11 -17.58 0.33 -5.43
C ASP A 11 -17.96 -0.77 -4.42
N LEU A 12 -17.31 -1.93 -4.49
CA LEU A 12 -17.58 -3.04 -3.59
C LEU A 12 -17.17 -2.75 -2.15
N GLN A 13 -16.10 -1.97 -1.94
CA GLN A 13 -15.71 -1.57 -0.59
C GLN A 13 -16.77 -0.69 0.07
N ASP A 14 -17.35 0.24 -0.69
CA ASP A 14 -18.37 1.17 -0.19
C ASP A 14 -19.68 0.44 0.09
N GLU A 15 -20.06 -0.55 -0.71
CA GLU A 15 -21.17 -1.46 -0.42
C GLU A 15 -20.93 -2.27 0.86
N ALA A 16 -19.74 -2.87 1.00
CA ALA A 16 -19.38 -3.65 2.17
C ALA A 16 -19.43 -2.80 3.45
N LYS A 17 -18.92 -1.56 3.40
CA LYS A 17 -18.99 -0.61 4.54
C LYS A 17 -20.43 -0.29 4.94
N LYS A 18 -21.30 0.05 3.98
CA LYS A 18 -22.72 0.36 4.25
C LYS A 18 -23.45 -0.82 4.90
N ALA A 19 -23.09 -2.03 4.51
CA ALA A 19 -23.66 -3.27 5.04
C ALA A 19 -22.92 -3.83 6.26
N ALA A 20 -21.88 -3.16 6.78
CA ALA A 20 -20.98 -3.66 7.83
C ALA A 20 -20.43 -5.08 7.56
N ARG A 21 -20.08 -5.37 6.31
CA ARG A 21 -19.56 -6.66 5.85
C ARG A 21 -18.03 -6.68 5.72
N PRO A 22 -17.42 -7.87 5.71
CA PRO A 22 -16.00 -8.03 5.38
C PRO A 22 -15.62 -7.41 4.04
N TRP A 23 -14.36 -7.02 3.91
CA TRP A 23 -13.86 -6.32 2.73
C TRP A 23 -13.27 -7.25 1.67
N ASP A 24 -13.37 -8.58 1.84
CA ASP A 24 -12.69 -9.58 1.01
C ASP A 24 -12.87 -9.33 -0.49
N TRP A 25 -14.09 -9.07 -0.96
CA TRP A 25 -14.36 -8.85 -2.38
C TRP A 25 -13.75 -7.55 -2.92
N SER A 26 -13.49 -6.59 -2.04
CA SER A 26 -12.91 -5.29 -2.42
C SER A 26 -11.39 -5.21 -2.29
N LYS A 27 -10.78 -6.08 -1.47
CA LYS A 27 -9.37 -6.03 -1.08
C LYS A 27 -8.57 -7.31 -1.36
N ALA A 28 -9.23 -8.48 -1.38
CA ALA A 28 -8.59 -9.79 -1.45
C ALA A 28 -8.98 -10.58 -2.72
N PHE A 29 -9.27 -9.88 -3.82
CA PHE A 29 -9.50 -10.52 -5.12
C PHE A 29 -8.18 -10.94 -5.78
N ASP A 30 -8.24 -11.86 -6.74
CA ASP A 30 -7.05 -12.35 -7.44
C ASP A 30 -6.19 -11.20 -8.00
N ARG A 31 -4.90 -11.23 -7.66
CA ARG A 31 -3.89 -10.23 -8.05
C ARG A 31 -4.17 -8.81 -7.53
N SER A 32 -4.88 -8.67 -6.41
CA SER A 32 -5.14 -7.36 -5.77
C SER A 32 -3.90 -6.70 -5.16
N ALA A 33 -2.81 -7.44 -4.96
CA ALA A 33 -1.57 -6.94 -4.40
C ALA A 33 -0.37 -7.12 -5.36
N PRO A 34 -0.27 -6.36 -6.47
CA PRO A 34 0.95 -6.32 -7.26
C PRO A 34 2.11 -5.81 -6.41
N CYS A 35 3.21 -6.56 -6.40
CA CYS A 35 4.44 -6.22 -5.69
C CYS A 35 5.59 -6.10 -6.68
N GLY A 36 6.45 -5.09 -6.47
CA GLY A 36 7.73 -4.98 -7.15
C GLY A 36 8.78 -5.95 -6.58
N PRO A 37 9.99 -5.96 -7.16
CA PRO A 37 11.11 -6.72 -6.64
C PRO A 37 11.40 -6.38 -5.17
N LEU A 38 11.81 -7.38 -4.41
CA LEU A 38 12.21 -7.21 -3.02
C LEU A 38 13.67 -6.78 -2.94
N VAL A 39 13.94 -5.83 -2.05
CA VAL A 39 15.26 -5.43 -1.58
C VAL A 39 15.46 -5.99 -0.18
N GLN A 40 16.62 -6.57 0.11
CA GLN A 40 16.85 -7.16 1.43
C GLN A 40 16.95 -6.07 2.49
N ALA A 41 16.39 -6.32 3.68
CA ALA A 41 16.47 -5.35 4.79
C ALA A 41 17.94 -5.11 5.23
N GLN A 42 18.82 -6.10 5.05
CA GLN A 42 20.26 -5.94 5.28
C GLN A 42 20.91 -4.93 4.33
N GLU A 43 20.36 -4.76 3.12
CA GLU A 43 20.85 -3.83 2.10
C GLU A 43 20.24 -2.43 2.28
N SER A 44 18.92 -2.35 2.50
CA SER A 44 18.21 -1.07 2.59
C SER A 44 18.15 -0.46 3.99
N GLY A 45 18.54 -1.21 5.03
CA GLY A 45 18.17 -0.89 6.41
C GLY A 45 16.65 -0.89 6.60
N HIS A 46 16.17 -0.15 7.62
CA HIS A 46 14.75 0.10 7.90
C HIS A 46 14.43 1.58 7.61
N PRO A 47 13.94 1.93 6.40
CA PRO A 47 13.76 3.32 6.00
C PRO A 47 12.70 4.03 6.86
N GLN A 48 13.05 5.17 7.46
CA GLN A 48 12.09 6.05 8.15
C GLN A 48 11.67 7.26 7.30
N LYS A 49 12.36 7.48 6.18
CA LYS A 49 12.10 8.53 5.20
C LYS A 49 12.40 8.00 3.81
N GLY A 50 11.82 8.62 2.79
CA GLY A 50 12.04 8.26 1.40
C GLY A 50 10.79 8.44 0.57
N ARG A 51 10.97 8.85 -0.68
CA ARG A 51 9.87 9.11 -1.59
C ARG A 51 9.17 7.81 -2.01
N ILE A 52 7.85 7.78 -1.89
CA ILE A 52 6.97 6.77 -2.47
C ILE A 52 6.03 7.46 -3.46
N TRP A 53 5.94 6.91 -4.67
CA TRP A 53 5.16 7.55 -5.73
C TRP A 53 4.58 6.52 -6.71
N LEU A 54 3.53 6.93 -7.42
CA LEU A 54 2.86 6.14 -8.45
C LEU A 54 2.51 7.04 -9.64
N ALA A 55 2.90 6.63 -10.85
CA ALA A 55 2.44 7.23 -12.09
C ALA A 55 1.49 6.30 -12.86
N VAL A 56 0.51 6.91 -13.53
CA VAL A 56 -0.39 6.24 -14.48
C VAL A 56 -0.16 6.88 -15.84
N ASN A 57 0.30 6.09 -16.81
CA ASN A 57 0.65 6.56 -18.16
C ASN A 57 1.61 7.77 -18.13
N GLY A 58 2.67 7.66 -17.32
CA GLY A 58 3.69 8.70 -17.17
C GLY A 58 3.29 9.91 -16.33
N LYS A 59 2.04 10.00 -15.86
CA LYS A 59 1.56 11.12 -15.02
C LYS A 59 1.49 10.70 -13.55
N ILE A 60 2.20 11.42 -12.68
CA ILE A 60 2.16 11.21 -11.22
C ILE A 60 0.73 11.36 -10.71
N ARG A 61 0.27 10.39 -9.93
CA ARG A 61 -1.05 10.37 -9.27
C ARG A 61 -0.96 10.27 -7.75
N GLN A 62 0.15 9.73 -7.24
CA GLN A 62 0.46 9.69 -5.81
C GLN A 62 1.94 10.01 -5.64
N ASP A 63 2.26 10.80 -4.62
CA ASP A 63 3.62 11.25 -4.31
C ASP A 63 3.65 11.67 -2.83
N ALA A 64 4.51 11.05 -2.03
CA ALA A 64 4.63 11.30 -0.60
C ALA A 64 6.01 10.87 -0.09
N ASP A 65 6.35 11.23 1.15
CA ASP A 65 7.50 10.69 1.87
C ASP A 65 7.07 9.71 2.98
N LEU A 66 7.85 8.65 3.23
CA LEU A 66 7.62 7.72 4.35
C LEU A 66 7.64 8.42 5.73
N ALA A 67 8.29 9.58 5.86
CA ALA A 67 8.26 10.39 7.08
C ALA A 67 6.86 10.96 7.40
N GLU A 68 5.92 10.92 6.46
CA GLU A 68 4.53 11.35 6.64
C GLU A 68 3.64 10.25 7.25
N LEU A 69 4.16 9.05 7.49
CA LEU A 69 3.42 7.98 8.18
C LEU A 69 3.01 8.45 9.58
N ILE A 70 1.72 8.32 9.90
CA ILE A 70 1.17 8.63 11.24
C ILE A 70 1.82 7.74 12.32
N TRP A 71 2.12 6.49 11.95
CA TRP A 71 2.72 5.50 12.84
C TRP A 71 4.09 5.06 12.29
N PRO A 72 5.14 5.01 13.12
CA PRO A 72 6.41 4.41 12.74
C PRO A 72 6.24 2.95 12.29
N ILE A 73 7.08 2.51 11.35
CA ILE A 73 7.04 1.12 10.84
C ILE A 73 7.27 0.10 11.96
N SER A 74 8.13 0.42 12.94
CA SER A 74 8.37 -0.42 14.12
C SER A 74 7.09 -0.72 14.90
N ASP A 75 6.22 0.27 15.02
CA ASP A 75 5.03 0.23 15.86
C ASP A 75 3.90 -0.58 15.18
N ILE A 76 3.93 -0.66 13.85
CA ILE A 76 3.00 -1.50 13.08
C ILE A 76 3.34 -3.00 13.23
N VAL A 77 4.61 -3.33 13.44
CA VAL A 77 5.09 -4.72 13.55
C VAL A 77 4.97 -5.27 14.98
N SER A 78 5.04 -4.40 16.00
CA SER A 78 5.05 -4.76 17.42
C SER A 78 3.72 -5.29 17.94
#